data_AF-A0A2D6PA61-F1
#
_entry.id   AF-A0A2D6PA61-F1
#
_cell.length_a   1.000
_cell.length_b   1.000
_cell.length_c   1.000
_cell.angle_alpha   90.00
_cell.angle_beta   90.00
_cell.angle_gamma   90.00
#
_symmetry.space_group_name_H-M   'P 1'
#
loop_
_entity.id
_entity.type
_entity.pdbx_description
1 polymer ?
#
loop_
_entity_poly.entity_id
_entity_poly.type
_entity_poly.pdbx_seq_one_letter_code
_entity_poly.pdbx_strand_id
1 'polypeptide(L)'
;MFRHPKKKIDLLRDKARMSWNNLRANLHLWTPEIANAKPYREGYHIKYDMCRFTYCMSRIHTHYESTKAVKGRTKNTHDHILGSSLVGECVLDNSDIFLKDEKGFEKMFELYLHGLLVTFVTKEENDLLAQLRGKFLTKDKYNEVGIVLQDKEGNQVELPAPPKILTEWEIKKFGLKDTGYKPIEIEPKKLIQFV
;
A
#
# COMPACT_ATOMS: atom_id res chain seq x y z
N MET A 1 -13.70 -29.27 -18.46
CA MET A 1 -12.76 -29.37 -17.32
C MET A 1 -13.24 -28.37 -16.27
N PHE A 2 -13.95 -28.84 -15.23
CA PHE A 2 -14.47 -27.95 -14.19
C PHE A 2 -13.29 -27.38 -13.39
N ARG A 3 -13.03 -26.08 -13.54
CA ARG A 3 -12.02 -25.38 -12.74
C ARG A 3 -12.55 -25.33 -11.31
N HIS A 4 -11.89 -26.04 -10.40
CA HIS A 4 -12.10 -25.85 -8.98
C HIS A 4 -11.94 -24.36 -8.60
N PRO A 5 -12.74 -23.84 -7.66
CA PRO A 5 -12.56 -22.47 -7.19
C PRO A 5 -11.17 -22.33 -6.56
N LYS A 6 -10.30 -21.50 -7.17
CA LYS A 6 -8.99 -21.14 -6.62
C LYS A 6 -9.19 -20.45 -5.27
N LYS A 7 -8.30 -20.69 -4.30
CA LYS A 7 -8.33 -19.96 -3.03
C LYS A 7 -8.09 -18.47 -3.31
N LYS A 8 -8.67 -17.58 -2.50
CA LYS A 8 -8.55 -16.11 -2.65
C LYS A 8 -7.08 -15.67 -2.74
N ILE A 9 -6.20 -16.29 -1.95
CA ILE A 9 -4.76 -15.99 -1.97
C ILE A 9 -4.10 -16.34 -3.31
N ASP A 10 -4.45 -17.47 -3.93
CA ASP A 10 -3.88 -17.89 -5.21
C ASP A 10 -4.28 -16.91 -6.32
N LEU A 11 -5.53 -16.43 -6.29
CA LEU A 11 -6.00 -15.41 -7.22
C LEU A 11 -5.25 -14.07 -7.03
N LEU A 12 -5.03 -13.64 -5.78
CA LEU A 12 -4.25 -12.43 -5.50
C LEU A 12 -2.80 -12.58 -5.93
N ARG A 13 -2.22 -13.76 -5.74
CA ARG A 13 -0.85 -14.10 -6.17
C ARG A 13 -0.72 -14.11 -7.69
N ASP A 14 -1.70 -14.65 -8.40
CA ASP A 14 -1.75 -14.59 -9.88
C ASP A 14 -1.81 -13.14 -10.38
N LYS A 15 -2.65 -12.30 -9.74
CA LYS A 15 -2.75 -10.87 -10.06
C LYS A 15 -1.46 -10.10 -9.76
N ALA A 16 -0.85 -10.35 -8.61
CA ALA A 16 0.45 -9.82 -8.27
C ALA A 16 1.51 -10.24 -9.30
N ARG A 17 1.46 -11.49 -9.77
CA ARG A 17 2.37 -11.99 -10.81
C ARG A 17 2.21 -11.24 -12.13
N MET A 18 0.98 -10.94 -12.53
CA MET A 18 0.74 -10.11 -13.72
C MET A 18 1.34 -8.72 -13.56
N SER A 19 1.14 -8.08 -12.40
CA SER A 19 1.76 -6.78 -12.09
C SER A 19 3.29 -6.86 -12.09
N TRP A 20 3.87 -7.91 -11.50
CA TRP A 20 5.31 -8.15 -11.48
C TRP A 20 5.90 -8.25 -12.89
N ASN A 21 5.27 -9.04 -13.75
CA ASN A 21 5.70 -9.20 -15.14
C ASN A 21 5.56 -7.89 -15.92
N ASN A 22 4.50 -7.12 -15.68
CA ASN A 22 4.32 -5.82 -16.31
C ASN A 22 5.42 -4.82 -15.91
N LEU A 23 5.77 -4.76 -14.62
CA LEU A 23 6.88 -3.92 -14.15
C LEU A 23 8.21 -4.33 -14.78
N ARG A 24 8.48 -5.64 -14.87
CA ARG A 24 9.70 -6.18 -15.50
C ARG A 24 9.80 -5.84 -16.97
N ALA A 25 8.72 -6.04 -17.73
CA ALA A 25 8.68 -5.75 -19.15
C ALA A 25 8.93 -4.27 -19.45
N ASN A 26 8.45 -3.39 -18.57
CA ASN A 26 8.55 -1.94 -18.75
C ASN A 26 9.71 -1.29 -17.96
N LEU A 27 10.58 -2.07 -17.31
CA LEU A 27 11.63 -1.54 -16.43
C LEU A 27 12.57 -0.56 -17.15
N HIS A 28 12.79 -0.76 -18.45
CA HIS A 28 13.60 0.12 -19.30
C HIS A 28 13.07 1.57 -19.38
N LEU A 29 11.79 1.80 -19.10
CA LEU A 29 11.19 3.13 -19.04
C LEU A 29 11.43 3.84 -17.69
N TRP A 30 11.89 3.12 -16.66
CA TRP A 30 12.13 3.68 -15.33
C TRP A 30 13.50 4.35 -15.25
N THR A 31 13.64 5.49 -15.92
CA THR A 31 14.86 6.30 -15.89
C THR A 31 14.86 7.27 -14.70
N PRO A 32 16.01 7.85 -14.31
CA PRO A 32 16.05 8.88 -13.27
C PRO A 32 15.13 10.08 -13.54
N GLU A 33 14.96 10.46 -14.81
CA GLU A 33 14.05 11.55 -15.21
C GLU A 33 12.60 11.17 -14.92
N ILE A 34 12.18 9.95 -15.29
CA ILE A 34 10.83 9.45 -15.01
C ILE A 34 10.61 9.26 -13.50
N ALA A 35 11.57 8.66 -12.79
CA ALA A 35 11.48 8.42 -11.35
C ALA A 35 11.34 9.73 -10.55
N ASN A 36 11.94 10.82 -11.01
CA ASN A 36 11.89 12.15 -10.38
C ASN A 36 10.82 13.09 -10.97
N ALA A 37 10.03 12.64 -11.95
CA ALA A 37 8.97 13.43 -12.54
C ALA A 37 7.94 13.86 -11.47
N LYS A 38 7.63 15.16 -11.45
CA LYS A 38 6.65 15.76 -10.53
C LYS A 38 5.25 15.76 -11.13
N PRO A 39 4.18 15.74 -10.31
CA PRO A 39 2.81 15.86 -10.80
C PRO A 39 2.64 17.00 -11.81
N TYR A 40 1.89 16.72 -12.88
CA TYR A 40 1.60 17.66 -13.98
C TYR A 40 2.82 18.14 -14.77
N ARG A 41 3.95 17.43 -14.68
CA ARG A 41 5.15 17.66 -15.52
C ARG A 41 5.33 16.54 -16.54
N GLU A 42 6.20 16.79 -17.50
CA GLU A 42 6.62 15.81 -18.50
C GLU A 42 7.13 14.53 -17.82
N GLY A 43 6.84 13.36 -18.41
CA GLY A 43 7.19 12.06 -17.85
C GLY A 43 6.34 11.60 -16.65
N TYR A 44 5.56 12.48 -16.00
CA TYR A 44 4.77 12.07 -14.82
C TYR A 44 3.67 11.07 -15.16
N HIS A 45 3.06 11.17 -16.35
CA HIS A 45 2.06 10.20 -16.80
C HIS A 45 2.69 8.81 -16.95
N ILE A 46 3.88 8.72 -17.54
CA ILE A 46 4.67 7.47 -17.62
C ILE A 46 4.96 6.94 -16.21
N LYS A 47 5.48 7.80 -15.33
CA LYS A 47 5.73 7.43 -13.93
C LYS A 47 4.48 6.85 -13.27
N TYR A 48 3.36 7.53 -13.43
CA TYR A 48 2.09 7.18 -12.80
C TYR A 48 1.53 5.86 -13.33
N ASP A 49 1.58 5.64 -14.64
CA ASP A 49 1.10 4.43 -15.29
C ASP A 49 1.99 3.23 -14.95
N MET A 50 3.31 3.42 -14.87
CA MET A 50 4.25 2.38 -14.45
C MET A 50 4.09 2.00 -12.98
N CYS A 51 3.98 2.98 -12.08
CA CYS A 51 3.91 2.72 -10.64
C CYS A 51 2.57 2.14 -10.20
N ARG A 52 1.53 2.24 -11.02
CA ARG A 52 0.22 1.71 -10.65
C ARG A 52 0.20 0.21 -10.87
N PHE A 53 0.09 -0.53 -9.77
CA PHE A 53 -0.51 -1.85 -9.87
C PHE A 53 -1.89 -1.74 -10.48
N THR A 54 -2.19 -2.63 -11.42
CA THR A 54 -3.52 -2.74 -11.98
C THR A 54 -4.45 -2.98 -10.80
N TYR A 55 -5.23 -1.97 -10.41
CA TYR A 55 -6.26 -2.10 -9.39
C TYR A 55 -7.31 -3.04 -9.94
N CYS A 56 -7.07 -4.34 -9.83
CA CYS A 56 -8.17 -5.23 -9.58
C CYS A 56 -8.80 -4.68 -8.29
N MET A 57 -10.11 -4.44 -8.31
CA MET A 57 -10.98 -3.89 -7.25
C MET A 57 -10.98 -4.70 -5.93
N SER A 58 -9.92 -5.45 -5.67
CA SER A 58 -9.72 -6.35 -4.55
C SER A 58 -9.34 -5.51 -3.34
N ARG A 59 -10.12 -5.69 -2.28
CA ARG A 59 -9.87 -5.09 -0.97
C ARG A 59 -9.70 -6.21 0.04
N ILE A 60 -8.72 -6.05 0.91
CA ILE A 60 -8.55 -6.86 2.11
C ILE A 60 -8.97 -5.94 3.25
N HIS A 61 -10.18 -6.15 3.75
CA HIS A 61 -10.71 -5.33 4.83
C HIS A 61 -9.96 -5.69 6.11
N THR A 62 -9.45 -4.70 6.82
CA THR A 62 -8.94 -4.91 8.19
C THR A 62 -10.08 -5.09 9.19
N HIS A 63 -11.30 -4.66 8.80
CA HIS A 63 -12.45 -4.43 9.68
C HIS A 63 -12.18 -3.42 10.79
N TYR A 64 -11.16 -2.58 10.62
CA TYR A 64 -10.91 -1.47 11.52
C TYR A 64 -11.70 -0.26 11.05
N GLU A 65 -12.22 0.51 12.01
CA GLU A 65 -13.01 1.71 11.76
C GLU A 65 -12.48 2.88 12.57
N SER A 66 -12.43 4.07 11.98
CA SER A 66 -12.14 5.27 12.77
C SER A 66 -13.26 5.56 13.77
N THR A 67 -12.89 6.10 14.93
CA THR A 67 -13.84 6.53 15.95
C THR A 67 -14.88 7.54 15.40
N LYS A 68 -14.51 8.34 14.39
CA LYS A 68 -15.43 9.27 13.73
C LYS A 68 -16.40 8.55 12.79
N ALA A 69 -15.93 7.57 12.02
CA ALA A 69 -16.78 6.78 11.11
C ALA A 69 -17.86 6.00 11.87
N VAL A 70 -17.51 5.40 13.02
CA VAL A 70 -18.44 4.65 13.90
C VAL A 70 -19.59 5.55 14.39
N LYS A 71 -19.31 6.83 14.68
CA LYS A 71 -20.32 7.78 15.18
C LYS A 71 -21.38 8.19 14.14
N GLY A 72 -21.24 7.76 12.88
CA GLY A 72 -22.33 7.71 11.90
C GLY A 72 -22.84 9.04 11.34
N ARG A 73 -22.13 10.15 11.53
CA ARG A 73 -22.60 11.50 11.13
C ARG A 73 -22.06 12.04 9.81
N THR A 74 -21.20 11.28 9.13
CA THR A 74 -20.45 11.75 7.95
C THR A 74 -20.42 10.72 6.82
N LYS A 75 -20.08 11.18 5.62
CA LYS A 75 -19.81 10.29 4.48
C LYS A 75 -18.56 9.46 4.77
N ASN A 76 -18.70 8.14 4.82
CA ASN A 76 -17.60 7.22 5.10
C ASN A 76 -17.02 6.63 3.80
N THR A 77 -15.78 6.18 3.86
CA THR A 77 -15.03 5.58 2.75
C THR A 77 -14.00 4.57 3.26
N HIS A 78 -13.35 3.87 2.34
CA HIS A 78 -12.21 3.00 2.62
C HIS A 78 -10.92 3.73 2.25
N ASP A 79 -10.01 3.89 3.22
CA ASP A 79 -8.62 4.29 2.96
C ASP A 79 -7.80 3.04 2.67
N HIS A 80 -6.92 3.14 1.68
CA HIS A 80 -5.88 2.13 1.46
C HIS A 80 -4.67 2.48 2.33
N ILE A 81 -4.24 1.53 3.18
CA ILE A 81 -3.09 1.75 4.07
C ILE A 81 -1.87 2.20 3.26
N LEU A 82 -1.57 1.46 2.18
CA LEU A 82 -0.56 1.82 1.19
C LEU A 82 -1.22 2.17 -0.15
N GLY A 83 -0.89 3.34 -0.70
CA GLY A 83 -1.31 3.68 -2.06
C GLY A 83 -0.55 2.86 -3.10
N SER A 84 -1.23 2.32 -4.12
CA SER A 84 -0.57 1.43 -5.09
C SER A 84 0.60 2.10 -5.84
N SER A 85 0.49 3.41 -6.11
CA SER A 85 1.56 4.16 -6.78
C SER A 85 2.77 4.42 -5.90
N LEU A 86 2.63 4.37 -4.57
CA LEU A 86 3.76 4.40 -3.65
C LEU A 86 4.48 3.05 -3.69
N VAL A 87 3.72 1.96 -3.65
CA VAL A 87 4.28 0.61 -3.68
C VAL A 87 5.01 0.34 -4.99
N GLY A 88 4.41 0.66 -6.13
CA GLY A 88 5.07 0.46 -7.43
C GLY A 88 6.32 1.33 -7.59
N GLU A 89 6.32 2.56 -7.08
CA GLU A 89 7.52 3.42 -7.09
C GLU A 89 8.65 2.80 -6.26
N CYS A 90 8.34 2.29 -5.06
CA CYS A 90 9.30 1.58 -4.22
C CYS A 90 9.87 0.34 -4.93
N VAL A 91 9.01 -0.45 -5.60
CA VAL A 91 9.43 -1.65 -6.33
C VAL A 91 10.35 -1.32 -7.51
N LEU A 92 10.03 -0.26 -8.27
CA LEU A 92 10.82 0.16 -9.43
C LEU A 92 12.16 0.79 -9.02
N ASP A 93 12.17 1.62 -7.97
CA ASP A 93 13.39 2.21 -7.39
C ASP A 93 14.35 1.14 -6.81
N ASN A 94 13.85 -0.05 -6.49
CA ASN A 94 14.61 -1.18 -5.95
C ASN A 94 14.45 -2.45 -6.82
N SER A 95 14.45 -2.27 -8.14
CA SER A 95 14.17 -3.33 -9.11
C SER A 95 15.15 -4.51 -9.04
N ASP A 96 16.39 -4.27 -8.65
CA ASP A 96 17.42 -5.29 -8.39
C ASP A 96 17.05 -6.25 -7.26
N ILE A 97 16.21 -5.79 -6.32
CA ILE A 97 15.68 -6.59 -5.21
C ILE A 97 14.37 -7.28 -5.61
N PHE A 98 13.40 -6.52 -6.12
CA PHE A 98 12.03 -7.02 -6.28
C PHE A 98 11.76 -7.70 -7.62
N LEU A 99 12.47 -7.33 -8.69
CA LEU A 99 12.15 -7.73 -10.06
C LEU A 99 13.15 -8.74 -10.64
N LYS A 100 14.12 -9.19 -9.84
CA LYS A 100 15.22 -10.07 -10.25
C LYS A 100 14.81 -11.54 -10.39
N ASP A 101 14.18 -12.10 -9.36
CA ASP A 101 13.90 -13.54 -9.26
C ASP A 101 12.63 -13.81 -8.43
N GLU A 102 12.34 -15.09 -8.20
CA GLU A 102 11.19 -15.53 -7.39
C GLU A 102 11.24 -15.03 -5.93
N LYS A 103 12.43 -14.88 -5.34
CA LYS A 103 12.54 -14.30 -3.99
C LYS A 103 12.17 -12.81 -4.02
N GLY A 104 12.57 -12.09 -5.07
CA GLY A 104 12.12 -10.73 -5.32
C GLY A 104 10.60 -10.63 -5.47
N PHE A 105 10.01 -11.58 -6.20
CA PHE A 105 8.55 -11.67 -6.32
C PHE A 105 7.87 -11.86 -4.96
N GLU A 106 8.34 -12.75 -4.09
CA GLU A 106 7.71 -12.92 -2.76
C GLU A 106 7.72 -11.63 -1.94
N LYS A 107 8.82 -10.89 -1.96
CA LYS A 107 8.92 -9.59 -1.29
C LYS A 107 7.97 -8.56 -1.88
N MET A 108 7.84 -8.54 -3.21
CA MET A 108 6.89 -7.66 -3.89
C MET A 108 5.45 -8.06 -3.56
N PHE A 109 5.16 -9.36 -3.50
CA PHE A 109 3.84 -9.87 -3.18
C PHE A 109 3.39 -9.48 -1.77
N GLU A 110 4.29 -9.46 -0.80
CA GLU A 110 4.00 -8.92 0.53
C GLU A 110 3.59 -7.44 0.46
N LEU A 111 4.38 -6.59 -0.20
CA LEU A 111 4.03 -5.18 -0.41
C LEU A 111 2.69 -5.02 -1.16
N TYR A 112 2.43 -5.87 -2.15
CA TYR A 112 1.19 -5.91 -2.91
C TYR A 112 0.00 -6.19 -1.98
N LEU A 113 0.11 -7.17 -1.07
CA LEU A 113 -0.95 -7.48 -0.10
C LEU A 113 -1.25 -6.30 0.82
N HIS A 114 -0.21 -5.62 1.33
CA HIS A 114 -0.40 -4.40 2.13
C HIS A 114 -1.06 -3.26 1.34
N GLY A 115 -0.78 -3.15 0.04
CA GLY A 115 -1.48 -2.22 -0.89
C GLY A 115 -2.98 -2.48 -1.03
N LEU A 116 -3.44 -3.70 -0.73
CA LEU A 116 -4.86 -4.05 -0.78
C LEU A 116 -5.58 -3.87 0.57
N LEU A 117 -4.84 -3.62 1.66
CA LEU A 117 -5.43 -3.43 2.98
C LEU A 117 -6.22 -2.13 3.01
N VAL A 118 -7.47 -2.22 3.46
CA VAL A 118 -8.35 -1.08 3.62
C VAL A 118 -8.95 -1.00 5.01
N THR A 119 -9.05 0.22 5.51
CA THR A 119 -9.65 0.58 6.80
C THR A 119 -10.78 1.57 6.56
N PHE A 120 -11.83 1.50 7.37
CA PHE A 120 -13.00 2.36 7.22
C PHE A 120 -12.79 3.70 7.94
N VAL A 121 -12.89 4.80 7.21
CA VAL A 121 -12.62 6.15 7.71
C VAL A 121 -13.68 7.12 7.18
N THR A 122 -13.76 8.33 7.72
CA THR A 122 -14.58 9.36 7.09
C THR A 122 -13.93 9.85 5.79
N LYS A 123 -14.71 10.42 4.87
CA LYS A 123 -14.20 11.01 3.64
C LYS A 123 -13.21 12.15 3.93
N GLU A 124 -13.48 12.94 4.96
CA GLU A 124 -12.62 14.03 5.42
C GLU A 124 -11.26 13.49 5.91
N GLU A 125 -11.27 12.44 6.72
CA GLU A 125 -10.04 11.76 7.18
C GLU A 125 -9.24 11.20 6.00
N ASN A 126 -9.91 10.53 5.05
CA ASN A 126 -9.26 10.01 3.85
C ASN A 126 -8.62 11.12 2.99
N ASP A 127 -9.27 12.29 2.90
CA ASP A 127 -8.74 13.43 2.16
C ASP A 127 -7.53 14.07 2.85
N LEU A 128 -7.50 14.07 4.19
CA LEU A 128 -6.31 14.45 4.95
C LEU A 128 -5.16 13.46 4.73
N LEU A 129 -5.43 12.16 4.86
CA LEU A 129 -4.44 11.09 4.68
C LEU A 129 -3.78 11.15 3.28
N ALA A 130 -4.57 11.44 2.24
CA ALA A 130 -4.06 11.55 0.87
C ALA A 130 -3.02 12.68 0.68
N GLN A 131 -3.03 13.71 1.53
CA GLN A 131 -2.12 14.86 1.45
C GLN A 131 -0.78 14.66 2.18
N LEU A 132 -0.61 13.54 2.89
CA LEU A 132 0.57 13.27 3.73
C LEU A 132 1.70 12.55 2.99
N ARG A 133 1.45 12.03 1.77
CA ARG A 133 2.47 11.33 0.97
C ARG A 133 3.71 12.21 0.81
N GLY A 134 4.88 11.67 1.16
CA GLY A 134 6.16 12.35 1.06
C GLY A 134 6.40 13.44 2.12
N LYS A 135 5.46 13.62 3.06
CA LYS A 135 5.61 14.49 4.24
C LYS A 135 5.77 13.69 5.52
N PHE A 136 5.15 12.51 5.57
CA PHE A 136 5.21 11.58 6.69
C PHE A 136 5.44 10.16 6.19
N LEU A 137 6.02 9.31 7.04
CA LEU A 137 6.15 7.88 6.77
C LEU A 137 4.76 7.27 6.75
N THR A 138 4.53 6.31 5.86
CA THR A 138 3.19 5.72 5.74
C THR A 138 2.75 5.02 7.03
N LYS A 139 3.70 4.47 7.81
CA LYS A 139 3.43 3.90 9.13
C LYS A 139 2.91 4.92 10.17
N ASP A 140 3.21 6.21 10.00
CA ASP A 140 2.93 7.25 11.00
C ASP A 140 1.68 8.07 10.63
N LYS A 141 1.17 7.92 9.40
CA LYS A 141 0.19 8.83 8.80
C LYS A 141 -1.10 8.99 9.62
N TYR A 142 -1.58 7.92 10.26
CA TYR A 142 -2.82 7.94 11.06
C TYR A 142 -2.63 8.68 12.39
N ASN A 143 -1.48 8.46 13.05
CA ASN A 143 -1.14 9.13 14.30
C ASN A 143 -0.95 10.62 14.09
N GLU A 144 -0.32 11.02 12.98
CA GLU A 144 -0.10 12.42 12.63
C GLU A 144 -1.40 13.23 12.54
N VAL A 145 -2.46 12.64 11.97
CA VAL A 145 -3.77 13.32 11.86
C VAL A 145 -4.72 13.00 13.01
N GLY A 146 -4.25 12.28 14.03
CA GLY A 146 -5.04 11.93 15.22
C GLY A 146 -6.23 11.00 14.94
N ILE A 147 -6.12 10.12 13.95
CA ILE A 147 -7.17 9.13 13.67
C ILE A 147 -6.99 7.92 14.59
N VAL A 148 -7.96 7.71 15.48
CA VAL A 148 -8.04 6.55 16.36
C VAL A 148 -8.89 5.46 15.71
N LEU A 149 -8.30 4.30 15.50
CA LEU A 149 -8.96 3.12 14.93
C LEU A 149 -9.48 2.18 16.02
N GLN A 150 -10.60 1.54 15.73
CA GLN A 150 -11.24 0.55 16.58
C GLN A 150 -11.48 -0.74 15.80
N ASP A 151 -11.39 -1.89 16.47
CA ASP A 151 -11.87 -3.16 15.94
C ASP A 151 -13.40 -3.31 16.10
N LYS A 152 -13.94 -4.46 15.71
CA LYS A 152 -15.38 -4.77 15.81
C LYS A 152 -15.90 -4.81 17.25
N GLU A 153 -15.03 -4.98 18.23
CA GLU A 153 -15.36 -5.04 19.65
C GLU A 153 -15.26 -3.65 20.31
N GLY A 154 -14.79 -2.64 19.57
CA GLY A 154 -14.58 -1.28 20.05
C GLY A 154 -13.22 -1.06 20.72
N ASN A 155 -12.32 -2.05 20.69
CA ASN A 155 -10.98 -1.88 21.23
C ASN A 155 -10.15 -1.03 20.28
N GLN A 156 -9.31 -0.15 20.84
CA GLN A 156 -8.38 0.63 20.03
C GLN A 156 -7.32 -0.29 19.40
N VAL A 157 -7.08 -0.10 18.10
CA VAL A 157 -6.13 -0.90 17.32
C VAL A 157 -5.20 -0.01 16.50
N GLU A 158 -4.06 -0.56 16.09
CA GLU A 158 -3.13 0.07 15.16
C GLU A 158 -3.17 -0.61 13.80
N LEU A 159 -2.76 0.11 12.76
CA LEU A 159 -2.60 -0.48 11.44
C LEU A 159 -1.48 -1.51 11.42
N PRO A 160 -1.61 -2.55 10.57
CA PRO A 160 -0.49 -3.43 10.25
C PRO A 160 0.69 -2.63 9.72
N ALA A 161 1.88 -2.88 10.29
CA ALA A 161 3.13 -2.28 9.88
C ALA A 161 3.39 -2.56 8.39
N PRO A 162 3.75 -1.53 7.58
CA PRO A 162 4.26 -1.79 6.24
C PRO A 162 5.59 -2.55 6.32
N PRO A 163 5.94 -3.32 5.27
CA PRO A 163 7.24 -3.99 5.22
C PRO A 163 8.40 -3.00 5.39
N LYS A 164 9.41 -3.38 6.19
CA LYS A 164 10.52 -2.51 6.59
C LYS A 164 11.20 -1.78 5.42
N ILE A 165 11.37 -2.48 4.30
CA ILE A 165 11.97 -1.94 3.07
C ILE A 165 11.22 -0.73 2.51
N LEU A 166 9.90 -0.64 2.69
CA LEU A 166 9.12 0.53 2.29
C LEU A 166 9.50 1.73 3.15
N THR A 167 9.55 1.56 4.47
CA THR A 167 9.90 2.64 5.41
C THR A 167 11.34 3.13 5.17
N GLU A 168 12.29 2.22 4.99
CA GLU A 168 13.68 2.55 4.66
C GLU A 168 13.77 3.33 3.33
N TRP A 169 13.00 2.91 2.33
CA TRP A 169 12.92 3.62 1.05
C TRP A 169 12.27 4.99 1.19
N GLU A 170 11.18 5.15 1.95
CA GLU A 170 10.51 6.44 2.18
C GLU A 170 11.45 7.46 2.84
N ILE A 171 12.22 7.02 3.85
CA ILE A 171 13.25 7.82 4.51
C ILE A 171 14.25 8.34 3.49
N LYS A 172 14.79 7.46 2.65
CA LYS A 172 15.79 7.82 1.63
C LYS A 172 15.20 8.70 0.52
N LYS A 173 14.02 8.35 0.01
CA LYS A 173 13.38 8.99 -1.15
C LYS A 173 12.88 10.39 -0.84
N PHE A 174 12.26 10.56 0.33
CA PHE A 174 11.59 11.80 0.71
C PHE A 174 12.37 12.60 1.75
N GLY A 175 13.50 12.08 2.26
CA GLY A 175 14.30 12.75 3.30
C GLY A 175 13.59 12.79 4.66
N LEU A 176 12.74 11.80 4.93
CA LEU A 176 11.94 11.74 6.15
C LEU A 176 12.77 11.21 7.33
N LYS A 177 12.42 11.60 8.55
CA LYS A 177 13.03 11.08 9.77
C LYS A 177 12.18 9.96 10.33
N ASP A 178 12.82 8.91 10.83
CA ASP A 178 12.13 7.90 11.62
C ASP A 178 11.69 8.52 12.95
N THR A 179 10.41 8.39 13.26
CA THR A 179 9.79 8.88 14.49
C THR A 179 10.03 7.94 15.68
N GLY A 180 10.55 6.73 15.42
CA GLY A 180 10.68 5.67 16.42
C GLY A 180 9.35 4.96 16.72
N TYR A 181 8.25 5.36 16.08
CA TYR A 181 6.97 4.67 16.17
C TYR A 181 7.07 3.25 15.60
N LYS A 182 6.56 2.28 16.36
CA LYS A 182 6.60 0.85 16.06
C LYS A 182 5.18 0.31 15.92
N PRO A 183 4.60 0.36 14.70
CA PRO A 183 3.30 -0.26 14.45
C PRO A 183 3.35 -1.79 14.63
N ILE A 184 2.19 -2.41 14.78
CA ILE A 184 2.04 -3.86 14.93
C ILE A 184 2.52 -4.60 13.68
N GLU A 185 3.53 -5.47 13.82
CA GLU A 185 3.97 -6.36 12.75
C GLU A 185 3.01 -7.55 12.57
N ILE A 186 2.56 -7.79 11.33
CA ILE A 186 1.63 -8.89 11.02
C ILE A 186 2.14 -9.69 9.82
N GLU A 187 2.17 -11.01 9.95
CA GLU A 187 2.55 -11.91 8.87
C GLU A 187 1.54 -11.89 7.70
N PRO A 188 1.98 -12.06 6.44
CA PRO A 188 1.11 -12.04 5.27
C PRO A 188 -0.05 -13.04 5.30
N LYS A 189 0.17 -14.23 5.88
CA LYS A 189 -0.90 -15.25 6.02
C LYS A 189 -2.00 -14.79 6.97
N LYS A 190 -1.65 -14.04 8.02
CA LYS A 190 -2.60 -13.48 8.99
C LYS A 190 -3.36 -12.30 8.38
N LEU A 191 -2.72 -11.47 7.55
CA LEU A 191 -3.38 -10.38 6.81
C LEU A 191 -4.60 -10.85 5.99
N ILE A 192 -4.55 -12.07 5.46
CA ILE A 192 -5.63 -12.65 4.66
C ILE A 192 -6.73 -13.26 5.54
N GLN A 193 -6.42 -13.63 6.78
CA GLN A 193 -7.40 -14.10 7.77
C GLN A 193 -8.20 -12.95 8.40
N PHE A 194 -7.70 -11.71 8.34
CA PHE A 194 -8.50 -10.51 8.68
C PHE A 194 -9.66 -10.26 7.70
N VAL A 195 -9.93 -11.13 6.70
CA VAL A 195 -11.06 -11.00 5.76
C VAL A 195 -12.28 -11.75 6.28
#